data_AF-A0A1J5AH65-F1
#
_entry.id   AF-A0A1J5AH65-F1
#
_cell.length_a   1.000
_cell.length_b   1.000
_cell.length_c   1.000
_cell.angle_alpha   90.00
_cell.angle_beta   90.00
_cell.angle_gamma   90.00
#
_symmetry.space_group_name_H-M   'P 1'
#
loop_
_entity.id
_entity.type
_entity.pdbx_description
1 polymer ?
#
loop_
_entity_poly.entity_id
_entity_poly.type
_entity_poly.pdbx_seq_one_letter_code
_entity_poly.pdbx_strand_id
1 'polypeptide(L)'
;MRGEALLLGTDDRPEQETEAEGCLREAIAVARRQRALMWELRATIALARLSARQDQPAEAHAMLRAVYGQFTEGFTLPDLCDARALLDNLQGEKAQITTA
;
A
#
# COMPACT_ATOMS: atom_id res chain seq x y z
N MET A 1 32.79 -23.58 -12.90
CA MET A 1 32.46 -22.57 -11.88
C MET A 1 30.99 -22.72 -11.56
N ARG A 2 30.66 -23.00 -10.29
CA ARG A 2 29.28 -23.16 -9.80
C ARG A 2 28.61 -21.79 -9.78
N GLY A 3 27.46 -21.66 -10.43
CA GLY A 3 26.58 -20.48 -10.35
C GLY A 3 25.11 -20.84 -10.26
N GLU A 4 24.81 -22.10 -9.96
CA GLU A 4 23.46 -22.62 -9.76
C GLU A 4 23.26 -22.92 -8.27
N ALA A 5 23.18 -21.85 -7.49
CA ALA A 5 22.55 -21.87 -6.17
C ALA A 5 21.21 -21.14 -6.36
N LEU A 6 20.10 -21.86 -6.52
CA LEU A 6 19.17 -22.15 -5.43
C LEU A 6 18.90 -20.92 -4.55
N LEU A 7 17.76 -20.28 -4.81
CA LEU A 7 16.71 -19.83 -3.88
C LEU A 7 15.55 -19.36 -4.78
N LEU A 8 14.81 -20.26 -5.46
CA LEU A 8 13.57 -20.84 -4.92
C LEU A 8 13.37 -20.59 -3.43
N GLY A 9 12.56 -19.58 -3.18
CA GLY A 9 12.43 -18.91 -1.90
C GLY A 9 12.34 -17.43 -2.19
N THR A 10 11.22 -17.01 -2.78
CA THR A 10 10.64 -15.72 -2.40
C THR A 10 10.43 -15.84 -0.90
N ASP A 11 11.49 -15.54 -0.15
CA ASP A 11 11.46 -15.34 1.27
C ASP A 11 10.57 -14.12 1.46
N ASP A 12 9.26 -14.34 1.52
CA ASP A 12 8.30 -13.49 2.21
C ASP A 12 8.69 -13.51 3.70
N ARG A 13 9.89 -13.02 4.01
CA ARG A 13 10.37 -12.90 5.37
C ARG A 13 9.59 -11.73 5.96
N PRO A 14 8.81 -11.94 7.02
CA PRO A 14 8.04 -10.87 7.65
C PRO A 14 8.93 -9.71 8.11
N GLU A 15 10.22 -9.96 8.34
CA GLU A 15 11.25 -8.94 8.63
C GLU A 15 11.43 -7.93 7.48
N GLN A 16 11.46 -8.39 6.22
CA GLN A 16 11.61 -7.51 5.05
C GLN A 16 10.32 -6.73 4.77
N GLU A 17 9.16 -7.32 5.03
CA GLU A 17 7.87 -6.63 4.99
C GLU A 17 7.80 -5.55 6.07
N THR A 18 8.23 -5.86 7.30
CA THR A 18 8.27 -4.91 8.42
C THR A 18 9.22 -3.73 8.14
N GLU A 19 10.41 -3.99 7.58
CA GLU A 19 11.34 -2.94 7.17
C GLU A 19 10.75 -2.05 6.06
N ALA A 20 10.15 -2.66 5.03
CA ALA A 20 9.49 -1.93 3.95
C ALA A 20 8.35 -1.06 4.47
N GLU A 21 7.55 -1.58 5.40
CA GLU A 21 6.47 -0.85 6.07
C GLU A 21 7.00 0.39 6.82
N GLY A 22 8.10 0.23 7.57
CA GLY A 22 8.78 1.34 8.24
C GLY A 22 9.24 2.43 7.28
N CYS A 23 9.93 2.04 6.20
CA CYS A 23 10.39 2.98 5.17
C CYS A 23 9.22 3.70 4.47
N LEU A 24 8.12 3.00 4.19
CA LEU A 24 6.93 3.60 3.57
C LEU A 24 6.25 4.61 4.49
N ARG A 25 6.14 4.32 5.78
CA ARG A 25 5.62 5.28 6.77
C ARG A 25 6.49 6.54 6.86
N GLU A 26 7.81 6.39 6.84
CA GLU A 26 8.73 7.52 6.81
C GLU A 26 8.57 8.35 5.52
N ALA A 27 8.48 7.68 4.37
CA ALA A 27 8.24 8.35 3.08
C ALA A 27 6.93 9.15 3.08
N ILE A 28 5.85 8.61 3.66
CA ILE A 28 4.57 9.32 3.85
C ILE A 28 4.76 10.55 4.74
N ALA A 29 5.48 10.42 5.87
CA ALA A 29 5.73 11.54 6.78
C ALA A 29 6.53 12.67 6.10
N VAL A 30 7.55 12.29 5.32
CA VAL A 30 8.38 13.22 4.53
C VAL A 30 7.55 13.90 3.44
N ALA A 31 6.70 13.15 2.72
CA ALA A 31 5.83 13.70 1.69
C ALA A 31 4.81 14.69 2.28
N ARG A 32 4.20 14.37 3.42
CA ARG A 32 3.31 15.27 4.17
C ARG A 32 4.00 16.56 4.56
N ARG A 33 5.22 16.47 5.10
CA ARG A 33 6.01 17.65 5.49
C ARG A 33 6.32 18.54 4.29
N GLN A 34 6.56 17.94 3.13
CA GLN A 34 6.81 18.66 1.88
C GLN A 34 5.55 19.09 1.13
N ARG A 35 4.35 18.76 1.64
CA ARG A 35 3.06 18.93 0.95
C ARG A 35 3.04 18.31 -0.44
N ALA A 36 3.77 17.21 -0.59
CA ALA A 36 3.95 16.49 -1.84
C ALA A 36 2.86 15.42 -2.00
N LEU A 37 1.62 15.84 -2.25
CA LEU A 37 0.43 14.97 -2.17
C LEU A 37 0.50 13.74 -3.09
N MET A 38 1.06 13.88 -4.29
CA MET A 38 1.25 12.74 -5.21
C MET A 38 2.25 11.71 -4.66
N TRP A 39 3.32 12.17 -4.01
CA TRP A 39 4.29 11.29 -3.38
C TRP A 39 3.71 10.59 -2.15
N GLU A 40 2.88 11.29 -1.38
CA GLU A 40 2.12 10.72 -0.28
C GLU A 40 1.18 9.62 -0.78
N LEU A 41 0.46 9.86 -1.89
CA LEU A 41 -0.45 8.88 -2.48
C LEU A 41 0.29 7.61 -2.90
N ARG A 42 1.39 7.75 -3.64
CA ARG A 42 2.19 6.61 -4.13
C ARG A 42 2.75 5.75 -2.99
N ALA A 43 3.30 6.39 -1.95
CA ALA A 43 3.77 5.67 -0.77
C ALA A 43 2.61 4.98 -0.02
N THR A 44 1.46 5.65 0.08
CA THR A 44 0.25 5.08 0.72
C THR A 44 -0.32 3.89 -0.04
N ILE A 45 -0.31 3.91 -1.38
CA ILE A 45 -0.71 2.76 -2.22
C ILE A 45 0.20 1.56 -1.95
N ALA A 46 1.51 1.77 -1.94
CA ALA A 46 2.48 0.71 -1.67
C ALA A 46 2.27 0.11 -0.26
N LEU A 47 2.07 0.97 0.75
CA LEU A 47 1.77 0.54 2.11
C LEU A 47 0.47 -0.24 2.20
N ALA A 48 -0.60 0.23 1.55
CA ALA A 48 -1.89 -0.45 1.54
C ALA A 48 -1.83 -1.83 0.88
N ARG A 49 -1.04 -2.00 -0.19
CA ARG A 49 -0.81 -3.32 -0.82
C ARG A 49 -0.05 -4.27 0.10
N LEU A 50 0.90 -3.76 0.88
CA LEU A 50 1.66 -4.55 1.84
C LEU A 50 0.77 -4.97 3.02
N SER A 51 0.00 -4.06 3.59
CA SER A 51 -0.95 -4.35 4.67
C SER A 51 -2.07 -5.30 4.26
N ALA A 52 -2.46 -5.33 2.98
CA ALA A 52 -3.42 -6.32 2.45
C ALA A 52 -2.86 -7.75 2.56
N ARG A 53 -1.54 -7.94 2.38
CA ARG A 53 -0.88 -9.24 2.52
C ARG A 53 -0.74 -9.68 3.98
N GLN A 54 -0.67 -8.72 4.90
CA GLN A 54 -0.53 -8.95 6.33
C GLN A 54 -1.88 -9.05 7.08
N ASP A 55 -3.00 -9.27 6.37
CA ASP A 55 -4.35 -9.39 6.95
C ASP A 55 -4.82 -8.13 7.73
N GLN A 56 -4.34 -6.95 7.33
CA GLN A 56 -4.72 -5.65 7.91
C GLN A 56 -5.42 -4.72 6.89
N PRO A 57 -6.46 -5.17 6.15
CA PRO A 57 -7.09 -4.37 5.09
C PRO A 57 -7.84 -3.14 5.61
N ALA A 58 -8.23 -3.14 6.89
CA ALA A 58 -8.98 -2.04 7.51
C ALA A 58 -8.15 -0.76 7.64
N GLU A 59 -6.93 -0.87 8.16
CA GLU A 59 -6.02 0.26 8.33
C GLU A 59 -5.56 0.79 6.97
N ALA A 60 -5.18 -0.12 6.06
CA ALA A 60 -4.83 0.17 4.68
C ALA A 60 -5.89 1.02 3.97
N HIS A 61 -7.16 0.59 4.06
CA HIS A 61 -8.28 1.29 3.45
C HIS A 61 -8.52 2.67 4.05
N ALA A 62 -8.43 2.81 5.38
CA ALA A 62 -8.64 4.10 6.05
C ALA A 62 -7.56 5.12 5.65
N MET A 63 -6.29 4.72 5.64
CA MET A 63 -5.17 5.59 5.25
C MET A 63 -5.28 6.02 3.78
N LEU A 64 -5.50 5.06 2.87
CA LEU A 64 -5.61 5.34 1.45
C LEU A 64 -6.78 6.26 1.13
N ARG A 65 -7.93 6.07 1.81
CA ARG A 65 -9.11 6.95 1.65
C ARG A 65 -8.82 8.37 2.11
N ALA A 66 -8.07 8.55 3.19
CA ALA A 66 -7.71 9.87 3.71
C ALA A 66 -6.83 10.66 2.74
N VAL A 67 -5.88 10.00 2.07
CA VAL A 67 -5.00 10.65 1.08
C VAL A 67 -5.73 10.87 -0.23
N TYR A 68 -6.45 9.86 -0.73
CA TYR A 68 -7.24 9.97 -1.96
C TYR A 68 -8.30 11.07 -1.88
N GLY A 69 -8.94 11.26 -0.72
CA GLY A 69 -9.95 12.31 -0.50
C GLY A 69 -9.40 13.75 -0.50
N GLN A 70 -8.08 13.95 -0.46
CA GLN A 70 -7.47 15.27 -0.59
C GLN A 70 -7.34 15.71 -2.06
N PHE A 71 -7.46 14.78 -3.01
CA PHE A 71 -7.48 15.11 -4.42
C PHE A 71 -8.89 15.55 -4.83
N THR A 72 -8.97 16.71 -5.47
CA THR A 72 -10.22 17.23 -6.08
C THR A 72 -10.21 17.11 -7.60
N GLU A 73 -9.03 16.86 -8.19
CA GLU A 73 -8.78 16.82 -9.64
C GLU A 73 -7.77 15.72 -9.98
N GLY A 74 -7.64 15.40 -11.27
CA GLY A 74 -6.65 14.44 -11.74
C GLY A 74 -7.03 12.97 -11.57
N PHE A 75 -8.30 12.63 -11.36
CA PHE A 75 -8.78 11.25 -11.21
C PHE A 75 -8.54 10.33 -12.43
N THR A 76 -8.05 10.88 -13.53
CA THR A 76 -7.57 10.15 -14.71
C THR A 76 -6.08 9.79 -14.65
N LEU A 77 -5.35 10.29 -13.63
CA LEU A 77 -3.95 9.97 -13.44
C LEU A 77 -3.81 8.51 -12.98
N PRO A 78 -2.81 7.77 -13.48
CA PRO A 78 -2.61 6.36 -13.16
C PRO A 78 -2.62 6.08 -11.65
N ASP A 79 -1.89 6.89 -10.86
CA ASP A 79 -1.81 6.71 -9.41
C ASP A 79 -3.19 6.86 -8.72
N LEU A 80 -4.06 7.76 -9.21
CA LEU A 80 -5.39 7.95 -8.66
C LEU A 80 -6.36 6.85 -9.11
N CYS A 81 -6.23 6.35 -10.34
CA CYS A 81 -6.97 5.17 -10.78
C CYS A 81 -6.58 3.93 -9.94
N ASP A 82 -5.29 3.74 -9.69
CA ASP A 82 -4.77 2.63 -8.88
C ASP A 82 -5.23 2.72 -7.43
N ALA A 83 -5.19 3.92 -6.84
CA ALA A 83 -5.71 4.16 -5.50
C ALA A 83 -7.20 3.79 -5.40
N ARG A 84 -7.99 4.16 -6.41
CA ARG A 84 -9.42 3.84 -6.45
C ARG A 84 -9.66 2.33 -6.54
N ALA A 85 -8.99 1.66 -7.46
CA ALA A 85 -9.11 0.21 -7.62
C ALA A 85 -8.70 -0.53 -6.33
N LEU A 86 -7.65 -0.06 -5.65
CA LEU A 86 -7.21 -0.63 -4.39
C LEU A 86 -8.21 -0.39 -3.25
N LEU A 87 -8.83 0.79 -3.17
CA LEU A 87 -9.91 1.06 -2.21
C LEU A 87 -11.10 0.12 -2.41
N ASP A 88 -11.51 -0.09 -3.66
CA ASP A 88 -12.63 -0.97 -3.99
C ASP A 88 -12.30 -2.45 -3.65
N ASN A 89 -11.07 -2.90 -3.93
CA ASN A 89 -10.60 -4.24 -3.56
C ASN A 89 -10.58 -4.46 -2.03
N LEU A 90 -10.03 -3.51 -1.27
CA LEU A 90 -9.95 -3.62 0.21
C LEU A 90 -11.33 -3.58 0.88
N GLN A 91 -12.32 -2.92 0.25
CA GLN A 91 -13.72 -2.98 0.69
C GLN A 91 -14.35 -4.35 0.39
N GLY A 92 -14.07 -4.93 -0.77
CA GLY A 92 -14.55 -6.25 -1.18
C GLY A 92 -14.02 -7.37 -0.28
N GLU A 93 -12.76 -7.29 0.16
CA GLU A 93 -12.15 -8.23 1.11
C GLU A 93 -12.82 -8.17 2.50
N LYS A 94 -13.11 -6.96 3.00
CA LYS A 94 -13.84 -6.78 4.26
C LYS A 94 -15.23 -7.42 4.26
N ALA A 95 -15.92 -7.41 3.13
CA ALA A 95 -17.26 -8.00 3.01
C ALA A 95 -17.23 -9.54 3.14
N GLN A 96 -16.12 -10.19 2.79
CA GLN A 96 -15.99 -11.66 2.85
C GLN A 96 -15.68 -12.16 4.27
N ILE A 97 -14.96 -11.38 5.09
CA ILE A 97 -14.58 -11.77 6.46
C ILE A 97 -15.75 -11.63 7.45
N THR A 98 -16.74 -10.79 7.16
CA THR A 98 -17.90 -10.55 8.06
C THR A 98 -19.03 -11.59 7.87
N THR A 99 -18.88 -12.57 6.97
CA THR A 99 -19.94 -13.57 6.66
C THR A 99 -19.73 -14.94 7.34
N ALA A 100 -18.85 -15.06 8.33
CA ALA A 100 -18.66 -16.29 9.12
C ALA A 100 -19.14 -16.10 10.56
#